data_AF-A0A944XLY8-F1
#
_entry.id   AF-A0A944XLY8-F1
#
_cell.length_a   1.000
_cell.length_b   1.000
_cell.length_c   1.000
_cell.angle_alpha   90.00
_cell.angle_beta   90.00
_cell.angle_gamma   90.00
#
_symmetry.space_group_name_H-M   'P 1'
#
loop_
_entity.id
_entity.type
_entity.pdbx_description
1 polymer ?
#
loop_
_entity_poly.entity_id
_entity_poly.type
_entity_poly.pdbx_seq_one_letter_code
_entity_poly.pdbx_strand_id
1 'polypeptide(L)'
;VLSGFYSSDGIWQHQTFEEEKLNRAKEVMDLLSISELQDRAFSSMSTGEQRKFLLARSLVNDPAVLVFDEPTSGLDMSTCFQYLEIIRELIGMGKKVVLVTHHVHEIPPEVTRVILLKEGKVIEDGNKDEILTDTNLTNLFDWPIKLVKENGYYQAMPG
;
A
#
# COMPACT_ATOMS: atom_id res chain seq x y z
N VAL A 1 -12.74 -9.48 -6.77
CA VAL A 1 -11.41 -10.15 -6.76
C VAL A 1 -11.12 -10.90 -8.05
N LEU A 2 -11.95 -11.86 -8.47
CA LEU A 2 -11.71 -12.70 -9.67
C LEU A 2 -11.44 -11.95 -10.98
N SER A 3 -12.02 -10.76 -11.17
CA SER A 3 -11.75 -9.92 -12.35
C SER A 3 -10.28 -9.49 -12.47
N GLY A 4 -9.51 -9.57 -11.38
CA GLY A 4 -8.07 -9.31 -11.34
C GLY A 4 -7.27 -10.22 -12.27
N PHE A 5 -7.67 -11.49 -12.44
CA PHE A 5 -7.01 -12.43 -13.36
C PHE A 5 -7.05 -11.99 -14.84
N TYR A 6 -7.96 -11.07 -15.17
CA TYR A 6 -8.20 -10.62 -16.54
C TYR A 6 -7.97 -9.12 -16.71
N SER A 7 -7.46 -8.44 -15.67
CA SER A 7 -7.28 -6.98 -15.64
C SER A 7 -8.55 -6.22 -16.05
N SER A 8 -9.73 -6.77 -15.75
CA SER A 8 -11.03 -6.21 -16.12
C SER A 8 -11.72 -5.61 -14.90
N ASP A 9 -12.54 -4.57 -15.10
CA ASP A 9 -13.23 -3.90 -13.99
C ASP A 9 -14.31 -4.78 -13.35
N GLY A 10 -14.86 -5.75 -14.10
CA GLY A 10 -15.84 -6.71 -13.62
C GLY A 10 -15.66 -8.08 -14.26
N ILE A 11 -16.57 -9.00 -13.88
CA ILE A 11 -16.71 -10.31 -14.50
C ILE A 11 -17.92 -10.29 -15.43
N TRP A 12 -17.84 -10.98 -16.57
CA TRP A 12 -18.97 -11.10 -17.49
C TRP A 12 -19.94 -12.18 -17.00
N GLN A 13 -21.25 -12.02 -17.24
CA GLN A 13 -22.32 -12.90 -16.71
C GLN A 13 -22.17 -14.39 -17.06
N HIS A 14 -21.38 -14.74 -18.07
CA HIS A 14 -21.14 -16.13 -18.52
C HIS A 14 -19.69 -16.58 -18.31
N GLN A 15 -18.90 -15.82 -17.56
CA GLN A 15 -17.50 -16.15 -17.32
C GLN A 15 -17.41 -17.27 -16.28
N THR A 16 -16.93 -18.43 -16.70
CA THR A 16 -16.61 -19.53 -15.81
C THR A 16 -15.18 -19.37 -15.29
N PHE A 17 -14.97 -19.77 -14.04
CA PHE A 17 -13.65 -19.75 -13.41
C PHE A 17 -13.27 -21.18 -13.05
N GLU A 18 -12.03 -21.55 -13.36
CA GLU A 18 -11.42 -22.79 -12.93
C GLU A 18 -11.33 -22.83 -11.40
N GLU A 19 -11.43 -24.02 -10.81
CA GLU A 19 -11.40 -24.21 -9.35
C GLU A 19 -10.12 -23.65 -8.72
N GLU A 20 -8.99 -23.75 -9.42
CA GLU A 20 -7.71 -23.16 -9.01
C GLU A 20 -7.81 -21.63 -8.81
N LYS A 21 -8.45 -20.90 -9.72
CA LYS A 21 -8.63 -19.45 -9.62
C LYS A 21 -9.56 -19.06 -8.48
N LEU A 22 -10.59 -19.88 -8.23
CA LEU A 22 -11.50 -19.69 -7.10
C LEU A 22 -10.77 -19.88 -5.78
N ASN A 23 -9.97 -20.94 -5.66
CA ASN A 23 -9.17 -21.22 -4.46
C ASN A 23 -8.14 -20.12 -4.22
N ARG A 24 -7.41 -19.69 -5.25
CA ARG A 24 -6.46 -18.58 -5.15
C ARG A 24 -7.13 -17.27 -4.72
N ALA A 25 -8.32 -16.96 -5.24
CA ALA A 25 -9.06 -15.78 -4.82
C ALA A 25 -9.44 -15.85 -3.34
N LYS A 26 -9.86 -17.02 -2.85
CA LYS A 26 -10.17 -17.24 -1.42
C LYS A 26 -8.94 -17.08 -0.55
N GLU A 27 -7.81 -17.71 -0.90
CA GLU A 27 -6.54 -17.57 -0.17
C GLU A 27 -6.12 -16.12 0.01
N VAL A 28 -6.25 -15.30 -1.06
CA VAL A 28 -5.90 -13.88 -1.00
C VAL A 28 -6.92 -13.09 -0.17
N MET A 29 -8.21 -13.43 -0.24
CA MET A 29 -9.23 -12.79 0.60
C MET A 29 -9.03 -13.12 2.09
N ASP A 30 -8.64 -14.34 2.41
CA ASP A 30 -8.30 -14.78 3.76
C ASP A 30 -7.05 -14.05 4.28
N LEU A 31 -5.99 -13.98 3.46
CA LEU A 31 -4.77 -13.21 3.78
C LEU A 31 -5.08 -11.76 4.16
N LEU A 32 -6.04 -11.14 3.47
CA LEU A 32 -6.41 -9.75 3.70
C LEU A 32 -7.56 -9.58 4.70
N SER A 33 -8.04 -10.66 5.31
CA SER A 33 -9.17 -10.67 6.24
C SER A 33 -10.40 -9.94 5.69
N ILE A 34 -10.83 -10.34 4.49
CA ILE A 34 -12.02 -9.78 3.80
C ILE A 34 -12.95 -10.87 3.24
N SER A 35 -12.85 -12.10 3.72
CA SER A 35 -13.60 -13.24 3.19
C SER A 35 -15.11 -13.08 3.36
N GLU A 36 -15.54 -12.41 4.43
CA GLU A 36 -16.92 -12.03 4.70
C GLU A 36 -17.50 -11.02 3.70
N LEU A 37 -16.65 -10.36 2.90
CA LEU A 37 -17.07 -9.38 1.89
C LEU A 37 -17.41 -10.02 0.54
N GLN A 38 -17.25 -11.34 0.38
CA GLN A 38 -17.39 -12.02 -0.92
C GLN A 38 -18.73 -11.76 -1.64
N ASP A 39 -19.82 -11.62 -0.88
CA ASP A 39 -21.18 -11.45 -1.40
C ASP A 39 -21.67 -9.99 -1.29
N ARG A 40 -20.81 -9.07 -0.85
CA ARG A 40 -21.15 -7.64 -0.75
C ARG A 40 -20.86 -6.91 -2.05
N ALA A 41 -21.72 -5.95 -2.38
CA ALA A 41 -21.45 -5.00 -3.44
C ALA A 41 -20.29 -4.07 -3.05
N PHE A 42 -19.38 -3.79 -4.00
CA PHE A 42 -18.25 -2.89 -3.76
C PHE A 42 -18.69 -1.51 -3.24
N SER A 43 -19.80 -0.98 -3.77
CA SER A 43 -20.36 0.32 -3.36
C SER A 43 -20.89 0.36 -1.92
N SER A 44 -21.14 -0.79 -1.29
CA SER A 44 -21.61 -0.86 0.10
C SER A 44 -20.48 -1.12 1.10
N MET A 45 -19.23 -1.24 0.63
CA MET A 45 -18.06 -1.47 1.47
C MET A 45 -17.54 -0.14 2.04
N SER A 46 -16.91 -0.17 3.22
CA SER A 46 -16.17 0.97 3.76
C SER A 46 -14.92 1.27 2.91
N THR A 47 -14.34 2.46 3.04
CA THR A 47 -13.12 2.84 2.30
C THR A 47 -11.95 1.86 2.55
N GLY A 48 -11.80 1.37 3.79
CA GLY A 48 -10.79 0.36 4.15
C GLY A 48 -11.05 -1.00 3.52
N GLU A 49 -12.30 -1.45 3.58
CA GLU A 49 -12.75 -2.69 2.92
C GLU A 49 -12.52 -2.63 1.40
N GLN A 50 -12.85 -1.50 0.77
CA GLN A 50 -12.60 -1.27 -0.66
C GLN A 50 -11.10 -1.31 -0.99
N ARG A 51 -10.25 -0.71 -0.15
CA ARG A 51 -8.78 -0.75 -0.30
C ARG A 51 -8.27 -2.20 -0.27
N LYS A 52 -8.66 -2.97 0.75
CA LYS A 52 -8.29 -4.39 0.88
C LYS A 52 -8.83 -5.22 -0.28
N PHE A 53 -10.06 -4.98 -0.73
CA PHE A 53 -10.64 -5.65 -1.90
C PHE A 53 -9.85 -5.38 -3.19
N LEU A 54 -9.43 -4.13 -3.42
CA LEU A 54 -8.63 -3.76 -4.59
C LEU A 54 -7.24 -4.39 -4.51
N LEU A 55 -6.62 -4.42 -3.33
CA LEU A 55 -5.36 -5.14 -3.11
C LEU A 55 -5.52 -6.64 -3.39
N ALA A 56 -6.61 -7.26 -2.92
CA ALA A 56 -6.91 -8.66 -3.19
C ALA A 56 -7.00 -8.93 -4.70
N ARG A 57 -7.72 -8.06 -5.42
CA ARG A 57 -7.82 -8.12 -6.88
C ARG A 57 -6.46 -7.99 -7.57
N SER A 58 -5.51 -7.26 -7.01
CA SER A 58 -4.15 -7.16 -7.57
C SER A 58 -3.29 -8.39 -7.24
N LEU A 59 -3.46 -9.00 -6.07
CA LEU A 59 -2.64 -10.11 -5.57
C LEU A 59 -2.97 -11.48 -6.18
N VAL A 60 -4.15 -11.66 -6.79
CA VAL A 60 -4.52 -12.97 -7.37
C VAL A 60 -3.56 -13.44 -8.46
N ASN A 61 -2.93 -12.54 -9.21
CA ASN A 61 -1.92 -12.87 -10.23
C ASN A 61 -0.51 -13.10 -9.64
N ASP A 62 -0.38 -13.06 -8.32
CA ASP A 62 0.88 -13.19 -7.60
C ASP A 62 2.01 -12.31 -8.16
N PRO A 63 1.80 -10.98 -8.31
CA PRO A 63 2.78 -10.11 -8.95
C PRO A 63 4.11 -10.10 -8.19
N ALA A 64 5.21 -9.97 -8.93
CA ALA A 64 6.55 -9.85 -8.33
C ALA A 64 6.81 -8.47 -7.70
N VAL A 65 6.08 -7.44 -8.18
CA VAL A 65 6.19 -6.04 -7.73
C VAL A 65 4.79 -5.48 -7.50
N LEU A 66 4.60 -4.82 -6.36
CA LEU A 66 3.40 -4.08 -6.01
C LEU A 66 3.70 -2.59 -5.99
N VAL A 67 2.81 -1.79 -6.59
CA VAL A 67 2.89 -0.33 -6.56
C VAL A 67 1.69 0.18 -5.78
N PHE A 68 1.95 0.94 -4.72
CA PHE A 68 0.93 1.58 -3.91
C PHE A 68 1.01 3.09 -4.12
N ASP A 69 -0.06 3.65 -4.65
CA ASP A 69 -0.21 5.09 -4.84
C ASP A 69 -1.13 5.64 -3.75
N GLU A 70 -0.56 6.34 -2.77
CA GLU A 70 -1.23 6.86 -1.58
C GLU A 70 -2.23 5.85 -0.95
N PRO A 71 -1.74 4.66 -0.56
CA PRO A 71 -2.61 3.53 -0.23
C PRO A 71 -3.57 3.79 0.92
N THR A 72 -3.14 4.62 1.86
CA THR A 72 -3.79 4.95 3.14
C THR A 72 -4.68 6.20 3.05
N SER A 73 -4.71 6.87 1.90
CA SER A 73 -5.51 8.09 1.70
C SER A 73 -7.01 7.83 1.95
N GLY A 74 -7.60 8.62 2.85
CA GLY A 74 -9.00 8.50 3.26
C GLY A 74 -9.30 7.38 4.26
N LEU A 75 -8.28 6.73 4.82
CA LEU A 75 -8.44 5.78 5.93
C LEU A 75 -8.36 6.50 7.28
N ASP A 76 -9.11 6.01 8.26
CA ASP A 76 -8.89 6.39 9.65
C ASP A 76 -7.56 5.81 10.19
N MET A 77 -7.13 6.27 11.36
CA MET A 77 -5.86 5.87 11.95
C MET A 77 -5.74 4.36 12.17
N SER A 78 -6.80 3.72 12.69
CA SER A 78 -6.79 2.27 12.94
C SER A 78 -6.68 1.46 11.66
N THR A 79 -7.43 1.86 10.63
CA THR A 79 -7.47 1.19 9.33
C THR A 79 -6.18 1.42 8.54
N CYS A 80 -5.59 2.62 8.65
CA CYS A 80 -4.27 2.94 8.12
C CYS A 80 -3.21 1.99 8.68
N PHE A 81 -3.12 1.85 10.01
CA PHE A 81 -2.13 0.94 10.62
C PHE A 81 -2.34 -0.52 10.22
N GLN A 82 -3.60 -1.00 10.22
CA GLN A 82 -3.89 -2.36 9.71
C GLN A 82 -3.45 -2.53 8.26
N TYR A 83 -3.63 -1.52 7.41
CA TYR A 83 -3.22 -1.58 6.01
C TYR A 83 -1.70 -1.56 5.84
N LEU A 84 -0.98 -0.78 6.67
CA LEU A 84 0.48 -0.79 6.70
C LEU A 84 1.02 -2.15 7.16
N GLU A 85 0.42 -2.80 8.15
CA GLU A 85 0.81 -4.16 8.55
C GLU A 85 0.65 -5.17 7.41
N ILE A 86 -0.43 -5.09 6.62
CA ILE A 86 -0.58 -5.90 5.41
C ILE A 86 0.57 -5.67 4.43
N ILE A 87 0.95 -4.40 4.17
CA ILE A 87 2.08 -4.09 3.28
C ILE A 87 3.38 -4.70 3.83
N ARG A 88 3.60 -4.63 5.15
CA ARG A 88 4.78 -5.21 5.81
C ARG A 88 4.83 -6.72 5.69
N GLU A 89 3.71 -7.41 5.90
CA GLU A 89 3.59 -8.85 5.69
C GLU A 89 3.93 -9.24 4.26
N LEU A 90 3.42 -8.51 3.27
CA LEU A 90 3.74 -8.74 1.85
C LEU A 90 5.23 -8.57 1.56
N ILE A 91 5.88 -7.56 2.13
CA ILE A 91 7.33 -7.39 2.03
C ILE A 91 8.06 -8.57 2.68
N GLY A 92 7.61 -9.00 3.86
CA GLY A 92 8.15 -10.17 4.59
C GLY A 92 8.01 -11.48 3.81
N MET A 93 6.97 -11.63 2.99
CA MET A 93 6.80 -12.74 2.04
C MET A 93 7.68 -12.64 0.79
N GLY A 94 8.53 -11.61 0.68
CA GLY A 94 9.47 -11.40 -0.42
C GLY A 94 8.90 -10.62 -1.61
N LYS A 95 7.74 -9.97 -1.47
CA LYS A 95 7.21 -9.08 -2.51
C LYS A 95 8.02 -7.78 -2.55
N LYS A 96 8.30 -7.31 -3.76
CA LYS A 96 8.91 -5.99 -3.96
C LYS A 96 7.80 -4.94 -3.92
N VAL A 97 8.02 -3.85 -3.20
CA VAL A 97 7.04 -2.78 -3.02
C VAL A 97 7.62 -1.45 -3.47
N VAL A 98 6.84 -0.70 -4.24
CA VAL A 98 7.01 0.72 -4.50
C VAL A 98 5.87 1.44 -3.79
N LEU A 99 6.19 2.25 -2.79
CA LEU A 99 5.22 3.03 -2.03
C LEU A 99 5.37 4.51 -2.38
N VAL A 100 4.31 5.11 -2.90
CA VAL A 100 4.19 6.54 -3.12
C VAL A 100 3.35 7.13 -2.00
N THR A 101 3.92 8.08 -1.27
CA THR A 101 3.25 8.76 -0.16
C THR A 101 3.86 10.15 0.03
N HIS A 102 3.05 11.08 0.57
CA HIS A 102 3.49 12.37 1.06
C HIS A 102 3.60 12.42 2.60
N HIS A 103 3.43 11.28 3.27
CA HIS A 103 3.45 11.12 4.72
C HIS A 103 4.55 10.16 5.16
N VAL A 104 5.58 10.68 5.85
CA VAL A 104 6.73 9.88 6.29
C VAL A 104 6.40 8.78 7.30
N HIS A 105 5.30 8.93 8.05
CA HIS A 105 4.85 7.94 9.04
C HIS A 105 4.24 6.69 8.41
N GLU A 106 3.94 6.74 7.12
CA GLU A 106 3.41 5.61 6.37
C GLU A 106 4.52 4.72 5.79
N ILE A 107 5.78 5.18 5.83
CA ILE A 107 6.93 4.45 5.28
C ILE A 107 7.31 3.32 6.25
N PRO A 108 7.13 2.03 5.87
CA PRO A 108 7.45 0.94 6.78
C PRO A 108 8.95 0.81 7.11
N PRO A 109 9.30 0.22 8.26
CA PRO A 109 10.68 -0.09 8.63
C PRO A 109 11.45 -0.87 7.55
N GLU A 110 10.77 -1.77 6.84
CA GLU A 110 11.32 -2.66 5.82
C GLU A 110 11.68 -1.94 4.50
N VAL A 111 11.18 -0.72 4.27
CA VAL A 111 11.58 0.10 3.11
C VAL A 111 13.00 0.61 3.32
N THR A 112 13.90 0.24 2.41
CA THR A 112 15.34 0.54 2.51
C THR A 112 15.78 1.72 1.66
N ARG A 113 15.08 2.04 0.57
CA ARG A 113 15.40 3.13 -0.36
C ARG A 113 14.28 4.14 -0.40
N VAL A 114 14.63 5.43 -0.39
CA VAL A 114 13.69 6.55 -0.49
C VAL A 114 14.14 7.47 -1.62
N ILE A 115 13.17 7.95 -2.40
CA ILE A 115 13.37 8.94 -3.45
C ILE A 115 12.49 10.14 -3.11
N LEU A 116 13.10 11.31 -2.98
CA LEU A 116 12.36 12.56 -2.77
C LEU A 116 12.12 13.21 -4.13
N LEU A 117 10.87 13.61 -4.37
CA LEU A 117 10.43 14.22 -5.63
C LEU A 117 9.80 15.59 -5.38
N LYS A 118 10.26 16.62 -6.10
CA LYS A 118 9.74 18.00 -6.04
C LYS A 118 9.69 18.57 -7.45
N GLU A 119 8.57 19.17 -7.83
CA GLU A 119 8.39 19.78 -9.16
C GLU A 119 8.77 18.85 -10.32
N GLY A 120 8.44 17.56 -10.20
CA GLY A 120 8.75 16.54 -11.21
C GLY A 120 10.22 16.16 -11.32
N LYS A 121 11.08 16.57 -10.39
CA LYS A 121 12.50 16.23 -10.34
C LYS A 121 12.82 15.40 -9.10
N VAL A 122 13.75 14.47 -9.26
CA VAL A 122 14.40 13.79 -8.14
C VAL A 122 15.41 14.74 -7.54
N ILE A 123 15.25 15.07 -6.26
CA ILE A 123 16.19 15.90 -5.50
C ILE A 123 17.14 15.03 -4.68
N GLU A 124 16.66 13.89 -4.17
CA GLU A 124 17.44 12.96 -3.38
C GLU A 124 17.00 11.52 -3.68
N ASP A 125 17.95 10.59 -3.69
CA ASP A 125 17.74 9.17 -3.95
C ASP A 125 18.82 8.35 -3.26
N GLY A 126 18.44 7.52 -2.30
CA GLY A 126 19.40 6.77 -1.50
C GLY A 126 18.76 5.94 -0.40
N ASN A 127 19.58 5.51 0.56
CA ASN A 127 19.09 4.74 1.69
C ASN A 127 18.15 5.58 2.56
N LYS A 128 17.09 4.96 3.09
CA LYS A 128 16.07 5.63 3.90
C LYS A 128 16.67 6.49 5.02
N ASP A 129 17.65 5.96 5.75
CA ASP A 129 18.27 6.64 6.89
C ASP A 129 19.12 7.86 6.48
N GLU A 130 19.66 7.86 5.26
CA GLU A 130 20.48 8.97 4.72
C GLU A 130 19.60 10.07 4.13
N ILE A 131 18.46 9.68 3.56
CA ILE A 131 17.56 10.60 2.85
C ILE A 131 16.53 11.25 3.78
N LEU A 132 15.94 10.50 4.72
CA LEU A 132 14.94 11.03 5.66
C LEU A 132 15.62 11.81 6.80
N THR A 133 15.98 13.06 6.50
CA THR A 133 16.59 14.01 7.44
C THR A 133 15.78 15.30 7.54
N ASP A 134 15.91 16.02 8.67
CA ASP A 134 15.31 17.34 8.89
C ASP A 134 15.59 18.28 7.70
N THR A 135 16.85 18.34 7.25
CA THR A 135 17.30 19.22 6.18
C THR A 135 16.65 18.85 4.84
N ASN A 136 16.64 17.57 4.47
CA ASN A 136 16.08 17.15 3.19
C ASN A 136 14.57 17.36 3.14
N LEU A 137 13.84 17.05 4.22
CA LEU A 137 12.40 17.29 4.25
C LEU A 137 12.05 18.78 4.31
N THR A 138 12.85 19.57 5.04
CA THR A 138 12.67 21.03 5.05
C THR A 138 12.82 21.62 3.64
N ASN A 139 13.82 21.16 2.89
CA ASN A 139 14.02 21.56 1.48
C ASN A 139 12.92 21.02 0.56
N LEU A 140 12.41 19.82 0.81
CA LEU A 140 11.36 19.18 0.01
C LEU A 140 10.05 19.96 0.10
N PHE A 141 9.63 20.33 1.31
CA PHE A 141 8.34 20.94 1.59
C PHE A 141 8.37 22.47 1.70
N ASP A 142 9.54 23.09 1.58
CA ASP A 142 9.76 24.54 1.79
C ASP A 142 9.24 25.02 3.17
N TRP A 143 9.34 24.16 4.18
CA TRP A 143 8.84 24.41 5.53
C TRP A 143 9.72 23.74 6.58
N PRO A 144 10.07 24.42 7.70
CA PRO A 144 10.86 23.80 8.78
C PRO A 144 10.22 22.53 9.34
N ILE A 145 10.92 21.40 9.19
CA ILE A 145 10.49 20.08 9.64
C ILE A 145 11.55 19.45 10.55
N LYS A 146 11.07 18.93 11.70
CA LYS A 146 11.80 17.99 12.55
C LYS A 146 11.30 16.58 12.39
N LEU A 147 12.23 15.63 12.26
CA LEU A 147 11.94 14.21 12.24
C LEU A 147 12.16 13.58 13.61
N VAL A 148 11.17 12.79 14.04
CA VAL A 148 11.29 11.87 15.16
C VAL A 148 11.27 10.46 14.61
N LYS A 149 12.23 9.62 15.02
CA LYS A 149 12.30 8.21 14.63
C LYS A 149 11.97 7.33 15.83
N GLU A 150 10.98 6.45 15.68
CA GLU A 150 10.58 5.49 16.70
C GLU A 150 10.23 4.14 16.04
N ASN A 151 10.83 3.05 16.54
CA ASN A 151 10.61 1.69 16.01
C ASN A 151 10.78 1.55 14.47
N GLY A 152 11.65 2.37 13.86
CA GLY A 152 11.89 2.36 12.42
C GLY A 152 10.92 3.20 11.58
N TYR A 153 9.88 3.77 12.21
CA TYR A 153 8.98 4.75 11.62
C TYR A 153 9.48 6.18 11.85
N TYR A 154 9.04 7.10 10.99
CA TYR A 154 9.40 8.51 11.01
C TYR A 154 8.15 9.36 11.18
N GLN A 155 8.20 10.35 12.06
CA GLN A 155 7.14 11.34 12.24
C GLN A 155 7.70 12.73 11.94
N ALA A 156 7.03 13.47 11.06
CA ALA A 156 7.32 14.88 10.83
C ALA A 156 6.59 15.74 11.88
N MET A 157 7.32 16.66 12.49
CA MET A 157 6.87 17.62 13.47
C MET A 157 7.22 19.04 13.02
N PRO A 158 6.41 20.07 13.33
CA PRO A 158 6.80 21.45 13.08
C PRO A 158 8.08 21.81 13.86
N GLY A 159 9.07 22.42 13.21
CA GLY A 159 10.26 22.94 13.90
C GLY A 159 11.51 23.04 13.05
#